data_AF-A0AAW5TU63-F1
#
_entry.id   AF-A0AAW5TU63-F1
#
_cell.length_a   1.000
_cell.length_b   1.000
_cell.length_c   1.000
_cell.angle_alpha   90.00
_cell.angle_beta   90.00
_cell.angle_gamma   90.00
#
_symmetry.space_group_name_H-M   'P 1'
#
loop_
_entity.id
_entity.type
_entity.pdbx_description
1 polymer ?
#
loop_
_entity_poly.entity_id
_entity_poly.type
_entity_poly.pdbx_seq_one_letter_code
_entity_poly.pdbx_strand_id
1 'polypeptide(L)'
;MEQNPNFRALLEGAYAQTPTLAGNFVKFSEFVNRFSELVAERSEKTIDVEEFIKVNYPDAKYEPNYKPQDTDDVFLAFRIAPNRLKYISKMKKKIEGVFKTITCDADGWVPFAIFGQKINRAEYEAMGFLNIREVVRCLFCERIEFRQGDISKHEAPVQVRDLKMVGREDLTRPTATRVTFKPKQGSYLGAELDTYAYFPRPKDIPGLKGWDAAVNSLAVNLALEERWYYDDADKQNRPILKNYLSFTFQRLQYEDKLEKEAAAKDKRQPRFKILENQLYAVWNTGLVDNIYDPIYAYFMRNDGRTATITQPWIFMGFNTANSSQQKIMSSFAYRPERASYFNDPRELLYDTRATEPTLDWEHFLKDNISRLPIGFIKKGYEDCFSFVDNPLALPKQNREKYYRSMTDAIYADDDWKQFITTRFRNAVTVALARVAWNYKTAIPVYYPTAKKLQLLLPLALEDKKRIDVALVCNHVYKPEEGVNNYEGRTIFTLQMAYNNARLITRPDSDWLMADMAINK
;
A
#
# COMPACT_ATOMS: atom_id res chain seq x y z
N MET A 1 46.87 -36.26 -10.11
CA MET A 1 45.65 -36.94 -9.63
C MET A 1 44.49 -36.36 -10.41
N GLU A 2 44.03 -37.08 -11.43
CA GLU A 2 42.92 -36.66 -12.29
C GLU A 2 41.65 -36.46 -11.46
N GLN A 3 41.21 -35.21 -11.33
CA GLN A 3 39.89 -34.93 -10.79
C GLN A 3 38.87 -35.38 -11.85
N ASN A 4 38.24 -36.53 -11.65
CA ASN A 4 37.10 -36.95 -12.46
C ASN A 4 36.07 -35.81 -12.47
N PRO A 5 35.70 -35.24 -13.63
CA PRO A 5 34.82 -34.10 -13.68
C PRO A 5 33.43 -34.46 -13.13
N ASN A 6 32.82 -33.51 -12.41
CA ASN A 6 31.50 -33.70 -11.83
C ASN A 6 30.43 -33.55 -12.92
N PHE A 7 30.13 -34.66 -13.61
CA PHE A 7 29.21 -34.67 -14.74
C PHE A 7 27.80 -34.17 -14.39
N ARG A 8 27.35 -34.28 -13.14
CA ARG A 8 26.07 -33.68 -12.71
C ARG A 8 26.13 -32.14 -12.69
N ALA A 9 27.27 -31.56 -12.29
CA ALA A 9 27.46 -30.11 -12.31
C ALA A 9 27.54 -29.57 -13.74
N LEU A 10 28.24 -30.28 -14.64
CA LEU A 10 28.30 -29.94 -16.06
C LEU A 10 26.93 -30.07 -16.74
N LEU A 11 26.14 -31.07 -16.37
CA LEU A 11 24.79 -31.24 -16.89
C LEU A 11 23.89 -30.08 -16.50
N GLU A 12 23.86 -29.72 -15.22
CA GLU A 12 23.10 -28.55 -14.76
C GLU A 12 23.64 -27.24 -15.37
N GLY A 13 24.93 -27.16 -15.63
CA GLY A 13 25.55 -26.08 -16.38
C GLY A 13 25.04 -25.95 -17.81
N ALA A 14 25.06 -27.05 -18.57
CA ALA A 14 24.49 -27.11 -19.92
C ALA A 14 23.01 -26.74 -19.90
N TYR A 15 22.24 -27.27 -18.94
CA TYR A 15 20.82 -26.96 -18.76
C TYR A 15 20.56 -25.46 -18.54
N ALA A 16 21.43 -24.78 -17.79
CA ALA A 16 21.35 -23.34 -17.58
C ALA A 16 21.78 -22.51 -18.80
N GLN A 17 22.66 -23.04 -19.65
CA GLN A 17 23.12 -22.39 -20.87
C GLN A 17 22.17 -22.61 -22.06
N THR A 18 21.29 -23.60 -22.01
CA THR A 18 20.25 -23.82 -23.01
C THR A 18 19.07 -22.84 -22.80
N PRO A 19 18.61 -22.15 -23.84
CA PRO A 19 17.45 -21.26 -23.76
C PRO A 19 16.22 -21.94 -23.15
N THR A 20 15.59 -21.29 -22.17
CA THR A 20 14.37 -21.80 -21.53
C THR A 20 13.15 -21.39 -22.32
N LEU A 21 12.33 -22.38 -22.67
CA LEU A 21 11.06 -22.27 -23.38
C LEU A 21 9.87 -22.21 -22.40
N ALA A 22 8.69 -21.87 -22.91
CA ALA A 22 7.46 -21.84 -22.13
C ALA A 22 7.23 -23.16 -21.36
N GLY A 23 6.74 -23.07 -20.12
CA GLY A 23 6.58 -24.25 -19.25
C GLY A 23 7.87 -24.76 -18.58
N ASN A 24 8.99 -24.01 -18.70
CA ASN A 24 10.33 -24.37 -18.22
C ASN A 24 10.93 -25.57 -18.95
N PHE A 25 10.62 -25.71 -20.24
CA PHE A 25 11.24 -26.72 -21.11
C PHE A 25 12.52 -26.18 -21.74
N VAL A 26 13.39 -27.07 -22.19
CA VAL A 26 14.53 -26.75 -23.05
C VAL A 26 14.51 -27.71 -24.24
N LYS A 27 15.00 -27.27 -25.40
CA LYS A 27 15.10 -28.11 -26.60
C LYS A 27 16.17 -29.17 -26.38
N PHE A 28 15.78 -30.44 -26.55
CA PHE A 28 16.62 -31.57 -26.15
C PHE A 28 17.92 -31.65 -26.95
N SER A 29 17.87 -31.45 -28.27
CA SER A 29 19.06 -31.50 -29.13
C SER A 29 20.09 -30.41 -28.80
N GLU A 30 19.65 -29.17 -28.54
CA GLU A 30 20.53 -28.07 -28.16
C GLU A 30 21.20 -28.30 -26.81
N PHE A 31 20.44 -28.84 -25.86
CA PHE A 31 20.98 -29.26 -24.57
C PHE A 31 22.00 -30.40 -24.71
N VAL A 32 21.70 -31.43 -25.50
CA VAL A 32 22.60 -32.58 -25.72
C VAL A 32 23.91 -32.12 -26.34
N ASN A 33 23.86 -31.26 -27.35
CA ASN A 33 25.05 -30.68 -27.99
C ASN A 33 25.88 -29.93 -26.95
N ARG A 34 25.24 -29.03 -26.17
CA ARG A 34 25.96 -28.23 -25.18
C ARG A 34 26.58 -29.08 -24.06
N PHE A 35 25.86 -30.08 -23.57
CA PHE A 35 26.40 -30.96 -22.54
C PHE A 35 27.56 -31.80 -23.07
N SER A 36 27.45 -32.31 -24.30
CA SER A 36 28.50 -33.09 -24.95
C SER A 36 29.77 -32.26 -25.17
N GLU A 37 29.64 -31.00 -25.59
CA GLU A 37 30.75 -30.05 -25.69
C GLU A 37 31.46 -29.86 -24.33
N LEU A 38 30.68 -29.58 -23.28
CA LEU A 38 31.23 -29.34 -21.94
C LEU A 38 31.95 -30.57 -21.37
N VAL A 39 31.47 -31.78 -21.70
CA VAL A 39 32.09 -33.05 -21.34
C VAL A 39 33.38 -33.26 -22.11
N ALA A 40 33.38 -33.07 -23.44
CA ALA A 40 34.55 -33.27 -24.30
C ALA A 40 35.71 -32.32 -23.94
N GLU A 41 35.42 -31.09 -23.50
CA GLU A 41 36.43 -30.14 -23.03
C GLU A 41 37.14 -30.59 -21.73
N ARG A 42 36.58 -31.55 -20.97
CA ARG A 42 37.00 -31.88 -19.60
C ARG A 42 37.21 -33.37 -19.34
N SER A 43 36.86 -34.23 -20.29
CA SER A 43 36.98 -35.68 -20.18
C SER A 43 37.08 -36.33 -21.56
N GLU A 44 37.90 -37.38 -21.65
CA GLU A 44 37.93 -38.28 -22.82
C GLU A 44 36.75 -39.28 -22.84
N LYS A 45 35.89 -39.26 -21.82
CA LYS A 45 34.72 -40.14 -21.72
C LYS A 45 33.57 -39.63 -22.56
N THR A 46 32.99 -40.51 -23.37
CA THR A 46 31.69 -40.29 -23.99
C THR A 46 30.58 -40.63 -23.00
N ILE A 47 29.54 -39.80 -22.93
CA ILE A 47 28.39 -39.99 -22.07
C ILE A 47 27.15 -40.14 -22.93
N ASP A 48 26.43 -41.25 -22.77
CA ASP A 48 25.06 -41.36 -23.25
C ASP A 48 24.18 -40.42 -22.43
N VAL A 49 23.80 -39.30 -23.04
CA VAL A 49 23.09 -38.21 -22.36
C VAL A 49 21.70 -38.64 -21.92
N GLU A 50 21.00 -39.45 -22.70
CA GLU A 50 19.66 -39.94 -22.36
C GLU A 50 19.71 -40.87 -21.15
N GLU A 51 20.62 -41.84 -21.17
CA GLU A 51 20.78 -42.78 -20.07
C GLU A 51 21.27 -42.05 -18.81
N PHE A 52 22.18 -41.09 -18.96
CA PHE A 52 22.64 -40.27 -17.85
C PHE A 52 21.51 -39.45 -17.24
N ILE A 53 20.61 -38.86 -18.03
CA ILE A 53 19.43 -38.15 -17.49
C ILE A 53 18.50 -39.13 -16.76
N LYS A 54 18.18 -40.29 -17.36
CA LYS A 54 17.29 -41.29 -16.75
C LYS A 54 17.77 -41.72 -15.36
N VAL A 55 19.08 -41.99 -15.22
CA VAL A 55 19.68 -42.42 -13.95
C VAL A 55 19.72 -41.30 -12.91
N ASN A 56 20.06 -40.07 -13.32
CA ASN A 56 20.34 -38.98 -12.37
C ASN A 56 19.12 -38.09 -12.10
N TYR A 57 18.15 -38.07 -13.02
CA TYR A 57 16.93 -37.26 -12.99
C TYR A 57 15.73 -38.09 -13.50
N PRO A 58 15.33 -39.16 -12.79
CA PRO A 58 14.27 -40.07 -13.24
C PRO A 58 12.90 -39.38 -13.38
N ASP A 59 12.70 -38.25 -12.71
CA ASP A 59 11.47 -37.45 -12.78
C ASP A 59 11.47 -36.41 -13.94
N ALA A 60 12.48 -36.45 -14.82
CA ALA A 60 12.54 -35.57 -15.98
C ALA A 60 11.34 -35.81 -16.90
N LYS A 61 10.71 -34.72 -17.36
CA LYS A 61 9.55 -34.80 -18.24
C LYS A 61 9.96 -34.48 -19.66
N TYR A 62 9.51 -35.29 -20.59
CA TYR A 62 9.76 -35.14 -22.03
C TYR A 62 8.47 -34.80 -22.75
N GLU A 63 8.56 -33.93 -23.74
CA GLU A 63 7.49 -33.54 -24.64
C GLU A 63 7.97 -33.74 -26.08
N PRO A 64 7.60 -34.87 -26.74
CA PRO A 64 8.13 -35.22 -28.05
C PRO A 64 7.67 -34.29 -29.18
N ASN A 65 6.51 -33.66 -29.02
CA ASN A 65 5.91 -32.77 -30.02
C ASN A 65 5.79 -31.34 -29.50
N TYR A 66 6.84 -30.83 -28.84
CA TYR A 66 6.82 -29.47 -28.32
C TYR A 66 6.81 -28.47 -29.47
N LYS A 67 5.80 -27.59 -29.48
CA LYS A 67 5.63 -26.50 -30.45
C LYS A 67 5.64 -25.14 -29.73
N PRO A 68 6.66 -24.28 -29.91
CA PRO A 68 6.65 -22.91 -29.41
C PRO A 68 5.48 -22.09 -29.99
N GLN A 69 5.01 -21.07 -29.28
CA GLN A 69 3.89 -20.23 -29.75
C GLN A 69 4.25 -19.38 -30.98
N ASP A 70 5.54 -19.11 -31.18
CA ASP A 70 6.03 -18.15 -32.18
C ASP A 70 6.68 -18.82 -33.40
N THR A 71 6.73 -20.16 -33.45
CA THR A 71 7.33 -20.92 -34.56
C THR A 71 6.48 -22.14 -34.92
N ASP A 72 6.54 -22.55 -36.20
CA ASP A 72 5.91 -23.80 -36.64
C ASP A 72 6.77 -25.04 -36.38
N ASP A 73 7.98 -24.86 -35.83
CA ASP A 73 8.92 -25.91 -35.54
C ASP A 73 8.42 -26.83 -34.42
N VAL A 74 8.45 -28.14 -34.67
CA VAL A 74 8.14 -29.18 -33.69
C VAL A 74 9.42 -29.95 -33.36
N PHE A 75 9.73 -30.09 -32.09
CA PHE A 75 10.93 -30.80 -31.63
C PHE A 75 10.73 -31.44 -30.27
N LEU A 76 11.63 -32.37 -29.92
CA LEU A 76 11.70 -32.96 -28.59
C LEU A 76 12.19 -31.91 -27.58
N ALA A 77 11.36 -31.62 -26.57
CA ALA A 77 11.75 -30.80 -25.44
C ALA A 77 11.73 -31.61 -24.15
N PHE A 78 12.52 -31.20 -23.17
CA PHE A 78 12.49 -31.82 -21.85
C PHE A 78 12.66 -30.79 -20.73
N ARG A 79 12.31 -31.20 -19.51
CA ARG A 79 12.52 -30.38 -18.31
C ARG A 79 12.89 -31.21 -17.10
N ILE A 80 13.74 -30.63 -16.27
CA ILE A 80 14.11 -31.17 -14.96
C ILE A 80 13.43 -30.33 -13.89
N ALA A 81 12.82 -30.97 -12.90
CA ALA A 81 12.14 -30.25 -11.82
C ALA A 81 13.14 -29.33 -11.07
N PRO A 82 12.79 -28.05 -10.79
CA PRO A 82 13.74 -27.08 -10.21
C PRO A 82 14.36 -27.50 -8.87
N ASN A 83 13.63 -28.30 -8.06
CA ASN A 83 14.11 -28.83 -6.78
C ASN A 83 15.17 -29.93 -6.95
N ARG A 84 15.34 -30.50 -8.15
CA ARG A 84 16.37 -31.50 -8.48
C ARG A 84 17.68 -30.87 -8.98
N LEU A 85 17.65 -29.63 -9.44
CA LEU A 85 18.80 -28.87 -9.94
C LEU A 85 19.61 -28.25 -8.78
N LYS A 86 20.42 -29.07 -8.11
CA LYS A 86 21.13 -28.72 -6.87
C LYS A 86 22.27 -27.74 -7.10
N TYR A 87 23.03 -27.88 -8.18
CA TYR A 87 24.15 -26.99 -8.51
C TYR A 87 23.66 -25.60 -8.92
N ILE A 88 22.64 -25.51 -9.78
CA ILE A 88 21.96 -24.25 -10.12
C ILE A 88 21.40 -23.59 -8.87
N SER A 89 20.66 -24.32 -8.04
CA SER A 89 20.08 -23.77 -6.79
C SER A 89 21.16 -23.26 -5.83
N LYS A 90 22.27 -23.99 -5.69
CA LYS A 90 23.42 -23.58 -4.86
C LYS A 90 24.06 -22.30 -5.41
N MET A 91 24.30 -22.23 -6.72
CA MET A 91 24.91 -21.07 -7.37
C MET A 91 24.00 -19.83 -7.29
N LYS A 92 22.69 -19.99 -7.54
CA LYS A 92 21.70 -18.91 -7.40
C LYS A 92 21.70 -18.35 -5.98
N LYS A 93 21.64 -19.21 -4.96
CA LYS A 93 21.69 -18.78 -3.55
C LYS A 93 22.98 -18.05 -3.21
N LYS A 94 24.11 -18.48 -3.77
CA LYS A 94 25.40 -17.81 -3.55
C LYS A 94 25.43 -16.42 -4.16
N ILE A 95 25.02 -16.27 -5.43
CA ILE A 95 24.91 -14.98 -6.11
C ILE A 95 23.97 -14.02 -5.36
N GLU A 96 22.77 -14.49 -4.98
CA GLU A 96 21.84 -13.68 -4.17
C GLU A 96 22.40 -13.34 -2.78
N GLY A 97 23.19 -14.24 -2.18
CA GLY A 97 23.90 -14.00 -0.94
C GLY A 97 24.95 -12.91 -1.08
N VAL A 98 25.68 -12.87 -2.19
CA VAL A 98 26.70 -11.85 -2.48
C VAL A 98 26.06 -10.45 -2.54
N PHE A 99 24.96 -10.28 -3.26
CA PHE A 99 24.23 -9.00 -3.31
C PHE A 99 23.78 -8.50 -1.93
N LYS A 100 23.42 -9.40 -1.01
CA LYS A 100 23.04 -9.03 0.37
C LYS A 100 24.20 -8.57 1.25
N THR A 101 25.44 -8.77 0.82
CA THR A 101 26.65 -8.48 1.62
C THR A 101 27.49 -7.36 1.04
N ILE A 102 27.13 -6.82 -0.11
CA ILE A 102 27.86 -5.73 -0.76
C ILE A 102 27.04 -4.46 -0.65
N THR A 103 27.70 -3.38 -0.28
CA THR A 103 27.12 -2.03 -0.28
C THR A 103 26.83 -1.61 -1.71
N CYS A 104 25.60 -1.14 -1.96
CA CYS A 104 25.17 -0.61 -3.25
C CYS A 104 24.96 0.91 -3.15
N ASP A 105 24.92 1.59 -4.30
CA ASP A 105 24.55 3.00 -4.35
C ASP A 105 23.02 3.21 -4.16
N ALA A 106 22.57 4.47 -4.18
CA ALA A 106 21.17 4.83 -3.98
C ALA A 106 20.20 4.18 -4.99
N ASP A 107 20.71 3.80 -6.17
CA ASP A 107 19.94 3.17 -7.24
C ASP A 107 20.13 1.64 -7.27
N GLY A 108 20.88 1.08 -6.31
CA GLY A 108 21.13 -0.35 -6.15
C GLY A 108 22.28 -0.91 -6.97
N TRP A 109 23.13 -0.09 -7.59
CA TRP A 109 24.27 -0.54 -8.38
C TRP A 109 25.46 -0.92 -7.51
N VAL A 110 26.16 -1.98 -7.95
CA VAL A 110 27.35 -2.52 -7.30
C VAL A 110 28.49 -2.64 -8.32
N PRO A 111 29.73 -2.26 -7.96
CA PRO A 111 30.90 -2.52 -8.80
C PRO A 111 31.07 -4.02 -9.09
N PHE A 112 31.04 -4.40 -10.37
CA PHE A 112 31.06 -5.81 -10.78
C PHE A 112 32.34 -6.55 -10.36
N ALA A 113 33.47 -5.85 -10.28
CA ALA A 113 34.73 -6.43 -9.80
C ALA A 113 34.62 -6.90 -8.33
N ILE A 114 33.98 -6.10 -7.46
CA ILE A 114 33.77 -6.44 -6.03
C ILE A 114 32.78 -7.61 -5.92
N PHE A 115 31.74 -7.59 -6.75
CA PHE A 115 30.78 -8.70 -6.85
C PHE A 115 31.47 -10.01 -7.25
N GLY A 116 32.28 -9.98 -8.31
CA GLY A 116 32.98 -11.15 -8.83
C GLY A 116 33.96 -11.78 -7.84
N GLN A 117 34.67 -10.97 -7.05
CA GLN A 117 35.64 -11.45 -6.05
C GLN A 117 35.00 -12.34 -4.97
N LYS A 118 33.72 -12.18 -4.66
CA LYS A 118 33.02 -12.98 -3.65
C LYS A 118 32.55 -14.35 -4.15
N ILE A 119 32.74 -14.65 -5.44
CA ILE A 119 32.31 -15.91 -6.05
C ILE A 119 33.54 -16.68 -6.52
N ASN A 120 33.70 -17.90 -6.00
CA ASN A 120 34.85 -18.74 -6.29
C ASN A 120 34.78 -19.27 -7.74
N ARG A 121 35.83 -19.00 -8.52
CA ARG A 121 35.99 -19.42 -9.90
C ARG A 121 35.81 -20.91 -10.13
N ALA A 122 36.39 -21.74 -9.25
CA ALA A 122 36.32 -23.20 -9.36
C ALA A 122 34.88 -23.74 -9.32
N GLU A 123 33.94 -23.03 -8.70
CA GLU A 123 32.56 -23.51 -8.56
C GLU A 123 31.74 -23.38 -9.83
N TYR A 124 31.88 -22.28 -10.57
CA TYR A 124 31.16 -22.11 -11.84
C TYR A 124 31.90 -22.74 -13.02
N GLU A 125 33.23 -22.87 -12.95
CA GLU A 125 34.00 -23.65 -13.94
C GLU A 125 33.66 -25.14 -13.86
N ALA A 126 33.38 -25.68 -12.67
CA ALA A 126 32.88 -27.03 -12.50
C ALA A 126 31.50 -27.26 -13.14
N MET A 127 30.74 -26.18 -13.38
CA MET A 127 29.49 -26.18 -14.13
C MET A 127 29.69 -25.82 -15.61
N GLY A 128 30.92 -25.62 -16.08
CA GLY A 128 31.20 -25.32 -17.49
C GLY A 128 30.90 -23.89 -17.91
N PHE A 129 30.88 -22.92 -16.99
CA PHE A 129 30.85 -21.50 -17.32
C PHE A 129 32.26 -20.92 -17.41
N LEU A 130 32.48 -20.01 -18.37
CA LEU A 130 33.80 -19.40 -18.57
C LEU A 130 34.05 -18.25 -17.60
N ASN A 131 32.99 -17.50 -17.27
CA ASN A 131 33.11 -16.33 -16.41
C ASN A 131 31.82 -16.08 -15.62
N ILE A 132 31.94 -15.32 -14.54
CA ILE A 132 30.81 -15.05 -13.64
C ILE A 132 29.71 -14.20 -14.29
N ARG A 133 30.02 -13.40 -15.32
CA ARG A 133 29.01 -12.60 -16.04
C ARG A 133 28.04 -13.49 -16.79
N GLU A 134 28.56 -14.53 -17.44
CA GLU A 134 27.80 -15.55 -18.16
C GLU A 134 26.86 -16.31 -17.20
N VAL A 135 27.39 -16.74 -16.04
CA VAL A 135 26.59 -17.39 -14.99
C VAL A 135 25.40 -16.52 -14.59
N VAL A 136 25.64 -15.23 -14.31
CA VAL A 136 24.58 -14.31 -13.89
C VAL A 136 23.52 -14.17 -14.98
N ARG A 137 23.93 -14.01 -16.25
CA ARG A 137 23.00 -13.91 -17.38
C ARG A 137 22.15 -15.17 -17.56
N CYS A 138 22.78 -16.34 -17.56
CA CYS A 138 22.08 -17.62 -17.75
C CYS A 138 21.13 -17.94 -16.58
N LEU A 139 21.53 -17.64 -15.34
CA LEU A 139 20.75 -18.02 -14.17
C LEU A 139 19.64 -17.02 -13.79
N PHE A 140 19.81 -15.74 -14.11
CA PHE A 140 18.91 -14.67 -13.67
C PHE A 140 18.27 -13.88 -14.79
N CYS A 141 18.58 -14.16 -16.07
CA CYS A 141 17.97 -13.54 -17.24
C CYS A 141 17.88 -12.01 -17.10
N GLU A 142 16.67 -11.44 -17.22
CA GLU A 142 16.41 -10.00 -17.14
C GLU A 142 16.38 -9.42 -15.70
N ARG A 143 16.46 -10.26 -14.66
CA ARG A 143 16.38 -9.77 -13.27
C ARG A 143 17.64 -9.02 -12.83
N ILE A 144 18.80 -9.41 -13.35
CA ILE A 144 20.07 -8.80 -13.00
C ILE A 144 20.60 -8.03 -14.20
N GLU A 145 20.78 -6.73 -14.00
CA GLU A 145 21.19 -5.79 -15.03
C GLU A 145 22.68 -5.48 -14.93
N PHE A 146 23.26 -5.14 -16.08
CA PHE A 146 24.64 -4.66 -16.19
C PHE A 146 24.65 -3.33 -16.94
N ARG A 147 25.48 -2.39 -16.48
CA ARG A 147 25.78 -1.16 -17.22
C ARG A 147 27.27 -0.84 -17.20
N GLN A 148 27.70 -0.03 -18.15
CA GLN A 148 29.02 0.59 -18.10
C GLN A 148 29.00 1.72 -17.06
N GLY A 149 30.05 1.82 -16.25
CA GLY A 149 30.20 2.92 -15.29
C GLY A 149 30.46 4.26 -15.99
N ASP A 150 29.96 5.33 -15.40
CA ASP A 150 30.20 6.70 -15.86
C ASP A 150 31.58 7.20 -15.39
N ILE A 151 32.50 7.41 -16.34
CA ILE A 151 33.87 7.87 -16.08
C ILE A 151 33.87 9.26 -15.43
N SER A 152 32.90 10.12 -15.78
CA SER A 152 32.78 11.48 -15.23
C SER A 152 32.40 11.49 -13.75
N LYS A 153 31.81 10.40 -13.26
CA LYS A 153 31.40 10.20 -11.86
C LYS A 153 32.36 9.29 -11.08
N HIS A 154 33.51 8.95 -11.68
CA HIS A 154 34.49 8.01 -11.11
C HIS A 154 33.91 6.63 -10.77
N GLU A 155 32.91 6.16 -11.53
CA GLU A 155 32.34 4.83 -11.32
C GLU A 155 33.26 3.71 -11.82
N ALA A 156 33.20 2.54 -11.19
CA ALA A 156 33.91 1.36 -11.69
C ALA A 156 33.40 0.96 -13.09
N PRO A 157 34.27 0.44 -13.98
CA PRO A 157 33.95 0.25 -15.40
C PRO A 157 32.69 -0.57 -15.69
N VAL A 158 32.38 -1.58 -14.88
CA VAL A 158 31.17 -2.38 -15.03
C VAL A 158 30.42 -2.39 -13.69
N GLN A 159 29.13 -2.07 -13.75
CA GLN A 159 28.21 -2.10 -12.63
C GLN A 159 27.20 -3.24 -12.83
N VAL A 160 26.75 -3.83 -11.72
CA VAL A 160 25.74 -4.88 -11.70
C VAL A 160 24.68 -4.56 -10.65
N ARG A 161 23.42 -4.87 -10.93
CA ARG A 161 22.30 -4.63 -10.01
C ARG A 161 21.27 -5.74 -10.09
N ASP A 162 20.80 -6.19 -8.93
CA ASP A 162 19.61 -7.06 -8.84
C ASP A 162 18.36 -6.21 -8.65
N LEU A 163 17.42 -6.27 -9.60
CA LEU A 163 16.18 -5.51 -9.55
C LEU A 163 15.33 -5.82 -8.30
N LYS A 164 15.55 -6.94 -7.62
CA LYS A 164 14.91 -7.22 -6.31
C LYS A 164 15.42 -6.33 -5.17
N MET A 165 16.54 -5.64 -5.34
CA MET A 165 17.17 -4.81 -4.30
C MET A 165 16.87 -3.31 -4.45
N VAL A 166 16.28 -2.89 -5.58
CA VAL A 166 15.87 -1.50 -5.80
C VAL A 166 14.69 -1.16 -4.90
N GLY A 167 14.84 -0.16 -4.03
CA GLY A 167 13.79 0.31 -3.10
C GLY A 167 13.85 -0.24 -1.67
N ARG A 168 14.99 -0.79 -1.23
CA ARG A 168 15.26 -1.08 0.19
C ARG A 168 16.28 -0.10 0.75
N GLU A 169 15.82 0.92 1.47
CA GLU A 169 16.69 1.70 2.36
C GLU A 169 17.09 0.85 3.57
N ASP A 170 18.35 1.02 3.97
CA ASP A 170 19.06 0.29 5.02
C ASP A 170 18.48 0.58 6.42
N LEU A 171 18.54 -0.42 7.31
CA LEU A 171 18.89 -0.31 8.74
C LEU A 171 18.66 -1.67 9.45
N THR A 172 19.79 -2.29 9.79
CA THR A 172 20.06 -3.15 10.97
C THR A 172 19.17 -4.40 11.26
N ARG A 173 19.83 -5.57 11.22
CA ARG A 173 19.36 -6.95 11.52
C ARG A 173 18.72 -7.11 12.93
N PRO A 174 17.82 -8.11 13.18
CA PRO A 174 18.14 -9.53 12.95
C PRO A 174 17.04 -10.46 12.37
N THR A 175 17.53 -11.52 11.72
CA THR A 175 16.88 -12.81 11.39
C THR A 175 15.76 -12.79 10.33
N ALA A 176 16.03 -13.30 9.11
CA ALA A 176 15.01 -13.43 8.06
C ALA A 176 14.73 -14.90 7.69
N THR A 177 13.77 -15.44 8.45
CA THR A 177 12.68 -16.34 8.06
C THR A 177 12.29 -16.22 6.57
N ARG A 178 11.92 -17.36 5.96
CA ARG A 178 11.28 -17.45 4.63
C ARG A 178 10.27 -16.30 4.43
N VAL A 179 10.52 -15.39 3.49
CA VAL A 179 9.53 -14.37 3.09
C VAL A 179 8.53 -15.02 2.14
N THR A 180 7.42 -15.47 2.70
CA THR A 180 6.17 -15.68 1.97
C THR A 180 5.68 -14.31 1.50
N PHE A 181 5.59 -14.09 0.19
CA PHE A 181 4.98 -12.87 -0.33
C PHE A 181 3.47 -12.93 -0.05
N LYS A 182 3.01 -12.05 0.85
CA LYS A 182 1.59 -11.87 1.15
C LYS A 182 0.87 -11.38 -0.11
N PRO A 183 -0.26 -11.99 -0.50
CA PRO A 183 -0.98 -11.58 -1.70
C PRO A 183 -1.53 -10.16 -1.56
N LYS A 184 -1.33 -9.31 -2.58
CA LYS A 184 -1.94 -7.96 -2.62
C LYS A 184 -3.47 -8.08 -2.67
N GLN A 185 -4.14 -7.55 -1.64
CA GLN A 185 -5.58 -7.76 -1.40
C GLN A 185 -6.51 -6.68 -1.97
N GLY A 186 -6.00 -5.46 -2.23
CA GLY A 186 -6.78 -4.31 -2.69
C GLY A 186 -5.92 -3.15 -3.22
N SER A 187 -6.56 -2.05 -3.63
CA SER A 187 -5.88 -0.77 -3.89
C SER A 187 -5.56 0.00 -2.60
N TYR A 188 -6.43 -0.08 -1.58
CA TYR A 188 -6.23 0.44 -0.23
C TYR A 188 -7.10 -0.34 0.77
N LEU A 189 -6.48 -1.04 1.74
CA LEU A 189 -7.17 -1.87 2.75
C LEU A 189 -6.94 -1.41 4.20
N GLY A 190 -5.82 -0.72 4.47
CA GLY A 190 -5.33 -0.47 5.84
C GLY A 190 -4.51 -1.64 6.38
N ALA A 191 -3.51 -1.34 7.22
CA ALA A 191 -2.57 -2.35 7.73
C ALA A 191 -3.27 -3.31 8.72
N GLU A 192 -4.21 -2.78 9.48
CA GLU A 192 -4.99 -3.45 10.52
C GLU A 192 -5.89 -4.50 9.90
N LEU A 193 -6.71 -4.12 8.92
CA LEU A 193 -7.57 -5.06 8.19
C LEU A 193 -6.75 -6.06 7.36
N ASP A 194 -5.65 -5.62 6.73
CA ASP A 194 -4.78 -6.50 5.95
C ASP A 194 -4.16 -7.61 6.83
N THR A 195 -3.82 -7.28 8.08
CA THR A 195 -3.30 -8.25 9.05
C THR A 195 -4.41 -9.14 9.61
N TYR A 196 -5.58 -8.56 9.85
CA TYR A 196 -6.72 -9.24 10.44
C TYR A 196 -7.34 -10.30 9.51
N ALA A 197 -7.57 -9.96 8.24
CA ALA A 197 -8.33 -10.82 7.33
C ALA A 197 -7.76 -10.92 5.92
N TYR A 198 -7.98 -12.10 5.32
CA TYR A 198 -7.80 -12.34 3.91
C TYR A 198 -9.10 -12.13 3.14
N PHE A 199 -9.03 -11.45 2.00
CA PHE A 199 -10.14 -11.16 1.09
C PHE A 199 -9.98 -11.97 -0.20
N PRO A 200 -10.76 -13.05 -0.37
CA PRO A 200 -10.70 -13.90 -1.56
C PRO A 200 -11.02 -13.13 -2.84
N ARG A 201 -10.29 -13.42 -3.91
CA ARG A 201 -10.59 -12.86 -5.24
C ARG A 201 -11.85 -13.53 -5.82
N PRO A 202 -12.72 -12.79 -6.51
CA PRO A 202 -13.82 -13.38 -7.27
C PRO A 202 -13.28 -14.36 -8.31
N LYS A 203 -13.92 -15.52 -8.48
CA LYS A 203 -13.54 -16.49 -9.51
C LYS A 203 -13.92 -16.02 -10.91
N ASP A 204 -15.01 -15.26 -11.02
CA ASP A 204 -15.64 -14.90 -12.29
C ASP A 204 -15.05 -13.62 -12.92
N ILE A 205 -14.21 -12.87 -12.19
CA ILE A 205 -13.60 -11.61 -12.66
C ILE A 205 -12.08 -11.66 -12.44
N PRO A 206 -11.32 -12.24 -13.39
CA PRO A 206 -9.87 -12.31 -13.30
C PRO A 206 -9.23 -10.92 -13.17
N GLY A 207 -8.28 -10.77 -12.25
CA GLY A 207 -7.55 -9.52 -12.03
C GLY A 207 -8.16 -8.56 -11.00
N LEU A 208 -9.46 -8.70 -10.67
CA LEU A 208 -10.06 -7.92 -9.59
C LEU A 208 -9.59 -8.46 -8.24
N LYS A 209 -9.11 -7.56 -7.38
CA LYS A 209 -8.65 -7.95 -6.05
C LYS A 209 -9.85 -8.15 -5.11
N GLY A 210 -9.70 -9.05 -4.15
CA GLY A 210 -10.80 -9.47 -3.28
C GLY A 210 -11.41 -8.33 -2.46
N TRP A 211 -10.59 -7.46 -1.88
CA TRP A 211 -11.08 -6.30 -1.15
C TRP A 211 -11.84 -5.32 -2.04
N ASP A 212 -11.28 -5.03 -3.22
CA ASP A 212 -11.88 -4.10 -4.17
C ASP A 212 -13.25 -4.62 -4.64
N ALA A 213 -13.38 -5.94 -4.86
CA ALA A 213 -14.64 -6.59 -5.17
C ALA A 213 -15.65 -6.53 -4.02
N ALA A 214 -15.21 -6.82 -2.79
CA ALA A 214 -16.06 -6.79 -1.60
C ALA A 214 -16.67 -5.40 -1.37
N VAL A 215 -15.84 -4.35 -1.46
CA VAL A 215 -16.26 -2.95 -1.30
C VAL A 215 -17.21 -2.52 -2.41
N ASN A 216 -16.96 -2.94 -3.65
CA ASN A 216 -17.87 -2.66 -4.76
C ASN A 216 -19.23 -3.34 -4.57
N SER A 217 -19.25 -4.61 -4.16
CA SER A 217 -20.50 -5.33 -3.89
C SER A 217 -21.30 -4.69 -2.76
N LEU A 218 -20.63 -4.31 -1.66
CA LEU A 218 -21.27 -3.60 -0.55
C LEU A 218 -21.97 -2.33 -1.02
N ALA A 219 -21.26 -1.49 -1.77
CA ALA A 219 -21.77 -0.18 -2.17
C ALA A 219 -22.88 -0.23 -3.23
N VAL A 220 -22.93 -1.28 -4.07
CA VAL A 220 -23.91 -1.40 -5.16
C VAL A 220 -25.14 -2.19 -4.72
N ASN A 221 -24.93 -3.25 -3.93
CA ASN A 221 -25.95 -4.28 -3.74
C ASN A 221 -26.57 -4.30 -2.33
N LEU A 222 -25.98 -3.59 -1.36
CA LEU A 222 -26.38 -3.76 0.04
C LEU A 222 -26.50 -2.44 0.82
N ALA A 223 -25.45 -1.62 0.82
CA ALA A 223 -25.45 -0.37 1.59
C ALA A 223 -26.41 0.65 0.99
N LEU A 224 -26.98 1.48 1.87
CA LEU A 224 -27.73 2.68 1.50
C LEU A 224 -26.96 3.49 0.46
N GLU A 225 -27.66 3.92 -0.58
CA GLU A 225 -27.03 4.58 -1.73
C GLU A 225 -26.30 5.87 -1.31
N GLU A 226 -25.00 5.93 -1.64
CA GLU A 226 -24.17 7.10 -1.41
C GLU A 226 -23.05 7.20 -2.45
N ARG A 227 -22.62 8.44 -2.71
CA ARG A 227 -21.45 8.73 -3.54
C ARG A 227 -20.15 8.47 -2.78
N TRP A 228 -19.55 7.32 -3.05
CA TRP A 228 -18.28 6.87 -2.45
C TRP A 228 -17.01 7.22 -3.25
N TYR A 229 -17.07 8.23 -4.10
CA TYR A 229 -16.00 8.63 -5.04
C TYR A 229 -16.01 10.14 -5.32
N TYR A 230 -14.86 10.70 -5.69
CA TYR A 230 -14.72 12.13 -5.95
C TYR A 230 -15.10 12.50 -7.39
N ASP A 231 -14.62 11.73 -8.36
CA ASP A 231 -14.93 11.86 -9.78
C ASP A 231 -15.32 10.50 -10.39
N ASP A 232 -15.81 10.51 -11.62
CA ASP A 232 -16.24 9.28 -12.29
C ASP A 232 -15.09 8.31 -12.59
N ALA A 233 -13.85 8.79 -12.67
CA ALA A 233 -12.67 7.93 -12.84
C ALA A 233 -12.41 7.06 -11.59
N ASP A 234 -12.71 7.59 -10.40
CA ASP A 234 -12.59 6.89 -9.13
C ASP A 234 -13.79 6.01 -8.77
N LYS A 235 -14.87 6.04 -9.55
CA LYS A 235 -16.15 5.38 -9.23
C LYS A 235 -16.01 3.89 -8.93
N GLN A 236 -15.16 3.19 -9.69
CA GLN A 236 -14.89 1.75 -9.48
C GLN A 236 -13.90 1.48 -8.33
N ASN A 237 -13.09 2.47 -7.97
CA ASN A 237 -12.08 2.36 -6.92
C ASN A 237 -12.66 2.67 -5.52
N ARG A 238 -13.73 3.45 -5.43
CA ARG A 238 -14.44 3.80 -4.17
C ARG A 238 -13.49 4.19 -3.03
N PRO A 239 -12.58 5.16 -3.23
CA PRO A 239 -11.54 5.49 -2.25
C PRO A 239 -12.12 5.93 -0.90
N ILE A 240 -13.27 6.62 -0.90
CA ILE A 240 -13.92 7.12 0.32
C ILE A 240 -14.40 5.94 1.17
N LEU A 241 -15.08 4.95 0.57
CA LEU A 241 -15.60 3.79 1.30
C LEU A 241 -14.48 2.90 1.84
N LYS A 242 -13.40 2.72 1.08
CA LYS A 242 -12.22 1.96 1.52
C LYS A 242 -11.57 2.60 2.75
N ASN A 243 -11.41 3.93 2.72
CA ASN A 243 -10.93 4.71 3.86
C ASN A 243 -11.87 4.57 5.06
N TYR A 244 -13.18 4.74 4.84
CA TYR A 244 -14.20 4.61 5.88
C TYR A 244 -14.10 3.24 6.59
N LEU A 245 -14.11 2.13 5.86
CA LEU A 245 -14.08 0.79 6.45
C LEU A 245 -12.76 0.51 7.18
N SER A 246 -11.63 0.92 6.60
CA SER A 246 -10.29 0.78 7.21
C SER A 246 -10.20 1.52 8.56
N PHE A 247 -10.55 2.80 8.58
CA PHE A 247 -10.49 3.59 9.81
C PHE A 247 -11.58 3.23 10.83
N THR A 248 -12.74 2.76 10.37
CA THR A 248 -13.79 2.21 11.25
C THR A 248 -13.28 0.96 11.97
N PHE A 249 -12.67 0.03 11.24
CA PHE A 249 -12.08 -1.16 11.85
C PHE A 249 -10.95 -0.82 12.82
N GLN A 250 -10.06 0.11 12.46
CA GLN A 250 -9.01 0.60 13.36
C GLN A 250 -9.61 1.23 14.63
N ARG A 251 -10.75 1.94 14.52
CA ARG A 251 -11.44 2.51 15.68
C ARG A 251 -12.02 1.42 16.58
N LEU A 252 -12.67 0.40 16.03
CA LEU A 252 -13.21 -0.72 16.80
C LEU A 252 -12.11 -1.43 17.59
N GLN A 253 -10.95 -1.70 16.97
CA GLN A 253 -9.81 -2.29 17.68
C GLN A 253 -9.31 -1.43 18.85
N TYR A 254 -9.33 -0.12 18.69
CA TYR A 254 -8.96 0.80 19.76
C TYR A 254 -10.00 0.81 20.89
N GLU A 255 -11.29 0.80 20.58
CA GLU A 255 -12.36 0.70 21.58
C GLU A 255 -12.29 -0.63 22.34
N ASP A 256 -12.06 -1.75 21.65
CA ASP A 256 -11.92 -3.05 22.30
C ASP A 256 -10.68 -3.14 23.20
N LYS A 257 -9.60 -2.44 22.85
CA LYS A 257 -8.45 -2.29 23.73
C LYS A 257 -8.82 -1.54 25.02
N LEU A 258 -9.51 -0.42 24.92
CA LEU A 258 -9.96 0.35 26.09
C LEU A 258 -10.95 -0.44 26.95
N GLU A 259 -11.88 -1.14 26.30
CA GLU A 259 -12.88 -1.98 26.96
C GLU A 259 -12.22 -3.12 27.73
N LYS A 260 -11.16 -3.74 27.19
CA LYS A 260 -10.38 -4.74 27.91
C LYS A 260 -9.77 -4.19 29.20
N GLU A 261 -9.20 -2.98 29.12
CA GLU A 261 -8.58 -2.31 30.27
C GLU A 261 -9.64 -1.92 31.32
N ALA A 262 -10.78 -1.37 30.90
CA ALA A 262 -11.90 -1.00 31.75
C ALA A 262 -12.53 -2.22 32.43
N ALA A 263 -12.82 -3.29 31.67
CA ALA A 263 -13.41 -4.51 32.19
C ALA A 263 -12.52 -5.20 33.23
N ALA A 264 -11.20 -5.18 33.02
CA ALA A 264 -10.23 -5.70 33.99
C ALA A 264 -10.24 -4.88 35.30
N LYS A 265 -10.31 -3.55 35.21
CA LYS A 265 -10.42 -2.67 36.38
C LYS A 265 -11.72 -2.91 37.16
N ASP A 266 -12.82 -3.09 36.44
CA ASP A 266 -14.16 -3.31 37.00
C ASP A 266 -14.43 -4.78 37.38
N LYS A 267 -13.48 -5.68 37.13
CA LYS A 267 -13.59 -7.15 37.34
C LYS A 267 -14.82 -7.77 36.66
N ARG A 268 -15.15 -7.30 35.46
CA ARG A 268 -16.25 -7.80 34.63
C ARG A 268 -15.73 -8.44 33.34
N GLN A 269 -16.58 -9.19 32.66
CA GLN A 269 -16.25 -9.66 31.32
C GLN A 269 -16.28 -8.48 30.32
N PRO A 270 -15.31 -8.38 29.41
CA PRO A 270 -15.31 -7.34 28.38
C PRO A 270 -16.42 -7.59 27.36
N ARG A 271 -17.03 -6.50 26.89
CA ARG A 271 -18.04 -6.47 25.84
C ARG A 271 -17.44 -5.90 24.56
N PHE A 272 -16.77 -6.75 23.79
CA PHE A 272 -16.10 -6.37 22.55
C PHE A 272 -17.05 -6.03 21.41
N LYS A 273 -16.59 -5.19 20.49
CA LYS A 273 -17.29 -4.84 19.25
C LYS A 273 -16.78 -5.60 18.03
N ILE A 274 -15.57 -6.18 18.13
CA ILE A 274 -15.11 -7.22 17.21
C ILE A 274 -15.32 -8.56 17.91
N LEU A 275 -16.31 -9.32 17.46
CA LEU A 275 -16.64 -10.61 18.05
C LEU A 275 -15.89 -11.72 17.34
N GLU A 276 -15.24 -12.58 18.11
CA GLU A 276 -14.52 -13.75 17.63
C GLU A 276 -14.91 -14.99 18.44
N ASN A 277 -15.13 -16.11 17.77
CA ASN A 277 -15.26 -17.43 18.39
C ASN A 277 -14.35 -18.44 17.67
N GLN A 278 -14.50 -19.74 17.92
CA GLN A 278 -13.62 -20.75 17.33
C GLN A 278 -13.73 -20.86 15.79
N LEU A 279 -14.85 -20.43 15.21
CA LEU A 279 -15.17 -20.63 13.79
C LEU A 279 -15.33 -19.33 13.02
N TYR A 280 -15.79 -18.27 13.68
CA TYR A 280 -16.26 -17.05 13.04
C TYR A 280 -15.77 -15.79 13.73
N ALA A 281 -15.70 -14.72 12.95
CA ALA A 281 -15.60 -13.38 13.48
C ALA A 281 -16.58 -12.44 12.78
N VAL A 282 -17.08 -11.45 13.52
CA VAL A 282 -18.06 -10.48 13.03
C VAL A 282 -17.82 -9.11 13.66
N TRP A 283 -17.88 -8.06 12.84
CA TRP A 283 -17.89 -6.68 13.33
C TRP A 283 -18.90 -5.83 12.55
N ASN A 284 -19.40 -4.78 13.21
CA ASN A 284 -20.38 -3.87 12.64
C ASN A 284 -19.70 -2.78 11.81
N THR A 285 -20.10 -2.62 10.55
CA THR A 285 -19.48 -1.64 9.64
C THR A 285 -19.88 -0.19 9.92
N GLY A 286 -20.92 0.04 10.74
CA GLY A 286 -21.53 1.35 10.92
C GLY A 286 -22.38 1.83 9.73
N LEU A 287 -22.40 1.07 8.63
CA LEU A 287 -23.30 1.29 7.50
C LEU A 287 -24.60 0.51 7.67
N VAL A 288 -25.60 0.91 6.92
CA VAL A 288 -26.94 0.33 6.92
C VAL A 288 -27.41 0.06 5.49
N ASP A 289 -28.41 -0.80 5.33
CA ASP A 289 -29.09 -1.01 4.06
C ASP A 289 -30.22 0.02 3.83
N ASN A 290 -31.02 -0.17 2.78
CA ASN A 290 -32.11 0.74 2.39
C ASN A 290 -33.28 0.82 3.40
N ILE A 291 -33.35 -0.10 4.37
CA ILE A 291 -34.34 -0.07 5.45
C ILE A 291 -33.71 0.26 6.81
N TYR A 292 -32.47 0.76 6.80
CA TYR A 292 -31.67 1.11 7.98
C TYR A 292 -31.24 -0.10 8.85
N ASP A 293 -31.26 -1.31 8.29
CA ASP A 293 -30.74 -2.49 8.99
C ASP A 293 -29.20 -2.46 9.01
N PRO A 294 -28.54 -2.65 10.17
CA PRO A 294 -27.08 -2.59 10.26
C PRO A 294 -26.39 -3.65 9.42
N ILE A 295 -25.32 -3.24 8.73
CA ILE A 295 -24.47 -4.12 7.92
C ILE A 295 -23.24 -4.53 8.72
N TYR A 296 -22.98 -5.83 8.73
CA TYR A 296 -21.85 -6.47 9.41
C TYR A 296 -20.90 -7.11 8.39
N ALA A 297 -19.63 -7.17 8.74
CA ALA A 297 -18.61 -7.91 8.01
C ALA A 297 -18.43 -9.28 8.67
N TYR A 298 -18.61 -10.35 7.90
CA TYR A 298 -18.53 -11.73 8.38
C TYR A 298 -17.24 -12.40 7.92
N PHE A 299 -16.63 -13.17 8.81
CA PHE A 299 -15.40 -13.89 8.55
C PHE A 299 -15.49 -15.31 9.11
N MET A 300 -14.76 -16.22 8.48
CA MET A 300 -14.51 -17.56 9.00
C MET A 300 -13.04 -17.75 9.34
N ARG A 301 -12.76 -18.62 10.30
CA ARG A 301 -11.39 -18.92 10.72
C ARG A 301 -10.61 -19.56 9.56
N ASN A 302 -9.40 -19.06 9.32
CA ASN A 302 -8.48 -19.66 8.37
C ASN A 302 -8.04 -21.05 8.86
N ASP A 303 -8.21 -22.07 8.02
CA ASP A 303 -7.84 -23.46 8.33
C ASP A 303 -6.36 -23.76 8.11
N GLY A 304 -5.58 -22.78 7.62
CA GLY A 304 -4.15 -22.88 7.40
C GLY A 304 -3.76 -23.74 6.19
N ARG A 305 -4.72 -24.20 5.38
CA ARG A 305 -4.43 -25.04 4.20
C ARG A 305 -3.63 -24.29 3.13
N THR A 306 -3.80 -22.98 3.05
CA THR A 306 -3.11 -22.13 2.08
C THR A 306 -1.96 -21.38 2.74
N ALA A 307 -0.74 -21.89 2.61
CA ALA A 307 0.45 -21.35 3.27
C ALA A 307 0.80 -19.89 2.92
N THR A 308 0.25 -19.33 1.83
CA THR A 308 0.41 -17.92 1.44
C THR A 308 -0.58 -16.98 2.14
N ILE A 309 -1.63 -17.52 2.76
CA ILE A 309 -2.64 -16.77 3.51
C ILE A 309 -2.33 -16.93 4.99
N THR A 310 -1.76 -15.89 5.60
CA THR A 310 -1.31 -15.90 7.00
C THR A 310 -2.30 -15.27 7.96
N GLN A 311 -3.33 -14.61 7.44
CA GLN A 311 -4.35 -13.94 8.25
C GLN A 311 -5.21 -14.97 9.00
N PRO A 312 -5.60 -14.69 10.25
CA PRO A 312 -6.41 -15.60 11.05
C PRO A 312 -7.84 -15.76 10.51
N TRP A 313 -8.34 -14.77 9.78
CA TRP A 313 -9.71 -14.71 9.29
C TRP A 313 -9.76 -14.65 7.76
N ILE A 314 -10.79 -15.28 7.18
CA ILE A 314 -11.11 -15.22 5.75
C ILE A 314 -12.47 -14.53 5.61
N PHE A 315 -12.51 -13.45 4.84
CA PHE A 315 -13.72 -12.69 4.58
C PHE A 315 -14.76 -13.52 3.82
N MET A 316 -15.98 -13.55 4.36
CA MET A 316 -17.11 -14.26 3.75
C MET A 316 -18.05 -13.31 3.00
N GLY A 317 -18.25 -12.08 3.50
CA GLY A 317 -19.17 -11.13 2.89
C GLY A 317 -19.67 -10.07 3.87
N PHE A 318 -20.27 -9.01 3.31
CA PHE A 318 -21.06 -8.05 4.06
C PHE A 318 -22.53 -8.47 4.02
N ASN A 319 -23.21 -8.41 5.16
CA ASN A 319 -24.59 -8.88 5.31
C ASN A 319 -25.28 -8.19 6.49
N THR A 320 -26.61 -8.19 6.51
CA THR A 320 -27.39 -7.83 7.71
C THR A 320 -27.47 -9.01 8.67
N ALA A 321 -27.85 -8.77 9.92
CA ALA A 321 -27.93 -9.80 10.96
C ALA A 321 -28.95 -10.93 10.63
N ASN A 322 -29.95 -10.63 9.81
CA ASN A 322 -31.07 -11.52 9.48
C ASN A 322 -30.95 -12.13 8.07
N SER A 323 -29.79 -12.00 7.41
CA SER A 323 -29.58 -12.58 6.08
C SER A 323 -29.22 -14.08 6.14
N SER A 324 -28.73 -14.64 5.03
CA SER A 324 -28.19 -16.02 4.97
C SER A 324 -27.11 -16.33 6.02
N GLN A 325 -26.51 -15.31 6.65
CA GLN A 325 -25.51 -15.45 7.71
C GLN A 325 -26.09 -15.38 9.14
N GLN A 326 -27.41 -15.44 9.31
CA GLN A 326 -28.08 -15.42 10.62
C GLN A 326 -27.54 -16.48 11.59
N LYS A 327 -27.20 -17.69 11.09
CA LYS A 327 -26.60 -18.75 11.91
C LYS A 327 -25.26 -18.36 12.50
N ILE A 328 -24.44 -17.61 11.76
CA ILE A 328 -23.16 -17.09 12.26
C ILE A 328 -23.43 -16.03 13.34
N MET A 329 -24.32 -15.08 13.09
CA MET A 329 -24.68 -14.05 14.08
C MET A 329 -25.22 -14.67 15.38
N SER A 330 -26.03 -15.72 15.27
CA SER A 330 -26.62 -16.44 16.42
C SER A 330 -25.60 -17.28 17.20
N SER A 331 -24.37 -17.45 16.69
CA SER A 331 -23.27 -18.12 17.41
C SER A 331 -22.57 -17.22 18.43
N PHE A 332 -22.98 -15.96 18.52
CA PHE A 332 -22.47 -14.98 19.50
C PHE A 332 -23.55 -14.62 20.52
N ALA A 333 -23.13 -14.30 21.74
CA ALA A 333 -24.04 -13.96 22.85
C ALA A 333 -24.78 -12.63 22.65
N TYR A 334 -24.25 -11.74 21.81
CA TYR A 334 -24.82 -10.43 21.49
C TYR A 334 -24.34 -9.98 20.11
N ARG A 335 -24.98 -8.93 19.56
CA ARG A 335 -24.58 -8.34 18.29
C ARG A 335 -23.47 -7.29 18.51
N PRO A 336 -22.47 -7.22 17.62
CA PRO A 336 -21.42 -6.22 17.75
C PRO A 336 -21.98 -4.81 17.56
N GLU A 337 -21.59 -3.90 18.44
CA GLU A 337 -21.95 -2.49 18.35
C GLU A 337 -21.09 -1.78 17.31
N ARG A 338 -21.60 -0.67 16.75
CA ARG A 338 -20.83 0.18 15.83
C ARG A 338 -19.74 0.96 16.57
N ALA A 339 -18.77 1.45 15.80
CA ALA A 339 -17.74 2.34 16.32
C ALA A 339 -18.36 3.63 16.89
N SER A 340 -17.86 4.08 18.05
CA SER A 340 -18.15 5.42 18.59
C SER A 340 -16.92 6.31 18.46
N TYR A 341 -17.09 7.55 18.00
CA TYR A 341 -15.98 8.49 17.75
C TYR A 341 -15.85 9.60 18.79
N PHE A 342 -16.84 9.73 19.67
CA PHE A 342 -16.92 10.76 20.71
C PHE A 342 -17.57 10.17 21.96
N ASN A 343 -17.30 10.81 23.10
CA ASN A 343 -17.91 10.44 24.37
C ASN A 343 -18.95 11.47 24.79
N ASP A 344 -18.77 12.71 24.36
CA ASP A 344 -19.66 13.82 24.66
C ASP A 344 -20.19 14.44 23.36
N PRO A 345 -21.52 14.48 23.13
CA PRO A 345 -22.10 15.10 21.95
C PRO A 345 -21.70 16.58 21.75
N ARG A 346 -21.29 17.28 22.81
CA ARG A 346 -20.80 18.67 22.73
C ARG A 346 -19.53 18.79 21.88
N GLU A 347 -18.74 17.72 21.78
CA GLU A 347 -17.54 17.67 20.95
C GLU A 347 -17.85 17.75 19.44
N LEU A 348 -19.11 17.51 19.04
CA LEU A 348 -19.55 17.57 17.64
C LEU A 348 -19.83 19.01 17.17
N LEU A 349 -19.97 19.95 18.11
CA LEU A 349 -20.37 21.32 17.84
C LEU A 349 -19.22 22.27 18.16
N TYR A 350 -19.09 23.32 17.35
CA TYR A 350 -18.17 24.41 17.67
C TYR A 350 -18.76 25.26 18.80
N ASP A 351 -18.00 25.44 19.88
CA ASP A 351 -18.39 26.30 21.00
C ASP A 351 -18.17 27.77 20.62
N THR A 352 -19.25 28.47 20.30
CA THR A 352 -19.23 29.89 19.92
C THR A 352 -18.86 30.82 21.07
N ARG A 353 -18.78 30.31 22.30
CA ARG A 353 -18.32 31.07 23.49
C ARG A 353 -16.81 30.97 23.67
N ALA A 354 -16.14 30.09 22.93
CA ALA A 354 -14.68 29.99 22.94
C ALA A 354 -14.06 31.23 22.28
N THR A 355 -12.81 31.52 22.64
CA THR A 355 -12.04 32.57 21.95
C THR A 355 -11.75 32.16 20.50
N GLU A 356 -11.48 33.15 19.64
CA GLU A 356 -11.10 32.87 18.25
C GLU A 356 -9.91 31.88 18.18
N PRO A 357 -9.86 31.01 17.15
CA PRO A 357 -8.79 30.04 17.02
C PRO A 357 -7.42 30.70 16.90
N THR A 358 -6.44 30.20 17.63
CA THR A 358 -5.03 30.48 17.35
C THR A 358 -4.63 29.82 16.03
N LEU A 359 -3.74 30.44 15.26
CA LEU A 359 -3.38 29.99 13.91
C LEU A 359 -1.88 29.70 13.83
N ASP A 360 -1.54 28.50 13.34
CA ASP A 360 -0.17 28.07 13.13
C ASP A 360 0.33 28.46 11.73
N TRP A 361 0.77 29.72 11.59
CA TRP A 361 1.23 30.26 10.31
C TRP A 361 2.44 29.52 9.75
N GLU A 362 3.32 29.05 10.61
CA GLU A 362 4.50 28.30 10.20
C GLU A 362 4.08 26.97 9.56
N HIS A 363 3.18 26.23 10.19
CA HIS A 363 2.66 24.99 9.62
C HIS A 363 1.80 25.24 8.36
N PHE A 364 1.06 26.34 8.29
CA PHE A 364 0.26 26.66 7.10
C PHE A 364 1.12 26.98 5.90
N LEU A 365 2.15 27.81 6.07
CA LEU A 365 2.98 28.31 4.98
C LEU A 365 4.14 27.35 4.68
N LYS A 366 4.91 26.88 5.66
CA LYS A 366 6.07 26.01 5.39
C LYS A 366 5.66 24.60 4.95
N ASP A 367 4.70 24.00 5.65
CA ASP A 367 4.37 22.59 5.42
C ASP A 367 3.22 22.40 4.42
N ASN A 368 2.33 23.38 4.32
CA ASN A 368 1.03 23.20 3.65
C ASN A 368 0.65 24.27 2.62
N ILE A 369 1.58 25.14 2.19
CA ILE A 369 1.30 26.18 1.18
C ILE A 369 0.73 25.61 -0.11
N SER A 370 1.12 24.39 -0.48
CA SER A 370 0.57 23.67 -1.65
C SER A 370 -0.93 23.38 -1.57
N ARG A 371 -1.55 23.49 -0.38
CA ARG A 371 -3.00 23.33 -0.17
C ARG A 371 -3.76 24.64 -0.29
N LEU A 372 -3.08 25.78 -0.23
CA LEU A 372 -3.70 27.09 -0.41
C LEU A 372 -3.95 27.38 -1.90
N PRO A 373 -5.02 28.12 -2.23
CA PRO A 373 -5.30 28.50 -3.61
C PRO A 373 -4.21 29.43 -4.13
N ILE A 374 -3.71 29.16 -5.34
CA ILE A 374 -2.64 29.97 -5.91
C ILE A 374 -3.09 31.41 -6.20
N GLY A 375 -4.35 31.62 -6.58
CA GLY A 375 -4.89 32.96 -6.82
C GLY A 375 -5.03 33.76 -5.53
N PHE A 376 -5.31 33.12 -4.40
CA PHE A 376 -5.26 33.74 -3.07
C PHE A 376 -3.84 34.24 -2.74
N ILE A 377 -2.84 33.39 -2.96
CA ILE A 377 -1.43 33.74 -2.70
C ILE A 377 -0.97 34.88 -3.63
N LYS A 378 -1.32 34.81 -4.92
CA LYS A 378 -0.98 35.81 -5.95
C LYS A 378 -1.56 37.21 -5.69
N LYS A 379 -2.64 37.35 -4.91
CA LYS A 379 -3.26 38.68 -4.69
C LYS A 379 -2.44 39.60 -3.79
N GLY A 380 -1.53 39.06 -2.98
CA GLY A 380 -0.62 39.84 -2.14
C GLY A 380 0.75 40.05 -2.77
N TYR A 381 0.89 39.75 -4.06
CA TYR A 381 2.16 39.67 -4.76
C TYR A 381 2.69 41.05 -5.17
N GLU A 382 3.93 41.35 -4.78
CA GLU A 382 4.80 42.36 -5.39
C GLU A 382 5.73 41.66 -6.39
N ASP A 383 6.07 42.27 -7.54
CA ASP A 383 6.68 41.70 -8.78
C ASP A 383 7.97 40.81 -8.67
N CYS A 384 8.31 40.28 -7.50
CA CYS A 384 9.55 39.60 -7.13
C CYS A 384 9.53 38.04 -7.14
N PHE A 385 8.46 37.37 -7.56
CA PHE A 385 8.30 35.91 -7.49
C PHE A 385 7.63 35.31 -8.75
N SER A 386 8.37 34.43 -9.43
CA SER A 386 7.89 33.76 -10.64
C SER A 386 6.96 32.59 -10.34
N PHE A 387 5.65 32.80 -10.52
CA PHE A 387 4.66 31.74 -10.41
C PHE A 387 4.70 30.76 -11.59
N VAL A 388 4.56 29.48 -11.29
CA VAL A 388 4.38 28.42 -12.29
C VAL A 388 2.88 28.19 -12.53
N ASP A 389 2.48 28.08 -13.79
CA ASP A 389 1.07 27.90 -14.19
C ASP A 389 0.47 26.59 -13.68
N ASN A 390 1.22 25.48 -13.78
CA ASN A 390 0.80 24.18 -13.26
C ASN A 390 1.89 23.54 -12.38
N PRO A 391 1.93 23.87 -11.08
CA PRO A 391 2.89 23.28 -10.15
C PRO A 391 2.76 21.76 -10.02
N LEU A 392 1.58 21.19 -10.31
CA LEU A 392 1.35 19.74 -10.21
C LEU A 392 2.02 18.95 -11.35
N ALA A 393 2.31 19.59 -12.49
CA ALA A 393 3.04 18.99 -13.59
C ALA A 393 4.55 18.88 -13.34
N LEU A 394 5.07 19.56 -12.32
CA LEU A 394 6.49 19.50 -11.97
C LEU A 394 6.84 18.15 -11.32
N PRO A 395 8.05 17.61 -11.58
CA PRO A 395 8.58 16.49 -10.81
C PRO A 395 8.54 16.78 -9.31
N LYS A 396 8.29 15.77 -8.47
CA LYS A 396 8.07 15.94 -7.02
C LYS A 396 9.14 16.81 -6.35
N GLN A 397 10.41 16.56 -6.63
CA GLN A 397 11.52 17.34 -6.06
C GLN A 397 11.48 18.81 -6.48
N ASN A 398 11.20 19.10 -7.76
CA ASN A 398 11.12 20.46 -8.28
C ASN A 398 9.89 21.18 -7.73
N ARG A 399 8.78 20.46 -7.56
CA ARG A 399 7.55 20.97 -6.95
C ARG A 399 7.77 21.35 -5.48
N GLU A 400 8.47 20.51 -4.72
CA GLU A 400 8.82 20.80 -3.32
C GLU A 400 9.74 22.03 -3.22
N LYS A 401 10.74 22.13 -4.10
CA LYS A 401 11.61 23.32 -4.19
C LYS A 401 10.81 24.59 -4.52
N TYR A 402 9.88 24.52 -5.47
CA TYR A 402 9.03 25.64 -5.86
C TYR A 402 8.17 26.16 -4.70
N TYR A 403 7.52 25.27 -3.95
CA TYR A 403 6.72 25.69 -2.79
C TYR A 403 7.57 26.21 -1.62
N ARG A 404 8.77 25.66 -1.43
CA ARG A 404 9.74 26.21 -0.46
C ARG A 404 10.17 27.62 -0.85
N SER A 405 10.60 27.84 -2.10
CA SER A 405 10.99 29.18 -2.55
C SER A 405 9.85 30.19 -2.47
N MET A 406 8.60 29.75 -2.70
CA MET A 406 7.42 30.60 -2.51
C MET A 406 7.23 31.00 -1.05
N THR A 407 7.41 30.04 -0.14
CA THR A 407 7.33 30.31 1.29
C THR A 407 8.41 31.27 1.73
N ASP A 408 9.66 31.03 1.30
CA ASP A 408 10.80 31.89 1.63
C ASP A 408 10.58 33.32 1.13
N ALA A 409 10.04 33.49 -0.09
CA ALA A 409 9.68 34.80 -0.63
C ALA A 409 8.59 35.50 0.21
N ILE A 410 7.53 34.77 0.59
CA ILE A 410 6.48 35.32 1.47
C ILE A 410 7.06 35.75 2.83
N TYR A 411 8.02 35.02 3.40
CA TYR A 411 8.61 35.38 4.69
C TYR A 411 9.63 36.53 4.60
N ALA A 412 10.21 36.77 3.42
CA ALA A 412 11.13 37.87 3.18
C ALA A 412 10.42 39.21 2.90
N ASP A 413 9.13 39.17 2.57
CA ASP A 413 8.28 40.30 2.24
C ASP A 413 7.18 40.48 3.31
N ASP A 414 7.36 41.48 4.18
CA ASP A 414 6.45 41.74 5.29
C ASP A 414 5.04 42.14 4.82
N ASP A 415 4.92 42.85 3.69
CA ASP A 415 3.64 43.29 3.14
C ASP A 415 2.86 42.11 2.55
N TRP A 416 3.54 41.22 1.81
CA TRP A 416 2.94 39.99 1.29
C TRP A 416 2.49 39.06 2.42
N LYS A 417 3.34 38.88 3.45
CA LYS A 417 2.99 38.11 4.65
C LYS A 417 1.82 38.73 5.40
N GLN A 418 1.80 40.05 5.58
CA GLN A 418 0.70 40.76 6.22
C GLN A 418 -0.60 40.59 5.44
N PHE A 419 -0.54 40.69 4.11
CA PHE A 419 -1.69 40.46 3.23
C PHE A 419 -2.28 39.06 3.44
N ILE A 420 -1.45 38.01 3.32
CA ILE A 420 -1.90 36.61 3.46
C ILE A 420 -2.52 36.37 4.83
N THR A 421 -1.81 36.76 5.89
CA THR A 421 -2.27 36.50 7.27
C THR A 421 -3.53 37.28 7.61
N THR A 422 -3.65 38.54 7.18
CA THR A 422 -4.85 39.37 7.39
C THR A 422 -6.04 38.80 6.63
N ARG A 423 -5.85 38.45 5.36
CA ARG A 423 -6.94 37.93 4.52
C ARG A 423 -7.42 36.56 5.01
N PHE A 424 -6.50 35.71 5.47
CA PHE A 424 -6.85 34.42 6.07
C PHE A 424 -7.59 34.59 7.40
N ARG A 425 -7.14 35.47 8.30
CA ARG A 425 -7.87 35.80 9.55
C ARG A 425 -9.29 36.29 9.25
N ASN A 426 -9.44 37.19 8.27
CA ASN A 426 -10.76 37.66 7.84
C ASN A 426 -11.67 36.50 7.37
N ALA A 427 -11.11 35.50 6.67
CA ALA A 427 -11.88 34.30 6.28
C ALA A 427 -12.29 33.45 7.49
N VAL A 428 -11.44 33.35 8.52
CA VAL A 428 -11.77 32.69 9.80
C VAL A 428 -12.90 33.42 10.50
N THR A 429 -12.84 34.75 10.65
CA THR A 429 -13.91 35.54 11.27
C THR A 429 -15.25 35.35 10.54
N VAL A 430 -15.25 35.31 9.21
CA VAL A 430 -16.45 35.02 8.42
C VAL A 430 -16.95 33.59 8.67
N ALA A 431 -16.06 32.61 8.75
CA ALA A 431 -16.42 31.23 9.07
C ALA A 431 -17.05 31.11 10.47
N LEU A 432 -16.50 31.81 11.47
CA LEU A 432 -17.05 31.86 12.83
C LEU A 432 -18.44 32.52 12.86
N ALA A 433 -18.64 33.61 12.09
CA ALA A 433 -19.97 34.21 11.95
C ALA A 433 -20.99 33.23 11.33
N ARG A 434 -20.57 32.41 10.36
CA ARG A 434 -21.42 31.35 9.78
C ARG A 434 -21.73 30.25 10.79
N VAL A 435 -20.76 29.86 11.62
CA VAL A 435 -20.95 28.90 12.71
C VAL A 435 -21.93 29.43 13.77
N ALA A 436 -21.80 30.69 14.15
CA ALA A 436 -22.71 31.34 15.08
C ALA A 436 -24.15 31.39 14.52
N TRP A 437 -24.30 31.57 13.20
CA TRP A 437 -25.61 31.56 12.54
C TRP A 437 -26.18 30.14 12.36
N ASN A 438 -25.34 29.16 12.02
CA ASN A 438 -25.73 27.77 11.85
C ASN A 438 -24.69 26.85 12.48
N TYR A 439 -25.06 26.22 13.60
CA TYR A 439 -24.21 25.32 14.38
C TYR A 439 -23.71 24.09 13.57
N LYS A 440 -24.39 23.73 12.47
CA LYS A 440 -23.97 22.64 11.57
C LYS A 440 -22.84 23.04 10.61
N THR A 441 -22.46 24.32 10.57
CA THR A 441 -21.42 24.82 9.65
C THR A 441 -20.06 24.20 9.94
N ALA A 442 -19.73 24.01 11.23
CA ALA A 442 -18.52 23.30 11.61
C ALA A 442 -18.73 21.80 11.48
N ILE A 443 -17.83 21.11 10.78
CA ILE A 443 -17.98 19.67 10.49
C ILE A 443 -17.03 18.86 11.39
N PRO A 444 -17.53 17.91 12.19
CA PRO A 444 -16.67 17.06 13.01
C PRO A 444 -15.89 16.07 12.16
N VAL A 445 -14.63 15.86 12.53
CA VAL A 445 -13.73 14.86 11.97
C VAL A 445 -13.02 14.11 13.10
N TYR A 446 -12.75 12.82 12.89
CA TYR A 446 -12.00 12.03 13.85
C TYR A 446 -10.54 11.95 13.40
N TYR A 447 -9.61 12.29 14.30
CA TYR A 447 -8.18 12.20 14.03
C TYR A 447 -7.62 10.88 14.57
N PRO A 448 -7.35 9.87 13.71
CA PRO A 448 -7.04 8.52 14.18
C PRO A 448 -5.73 8.40 14.96
N THR A 449 -4.76 9.28 14.71
CA THR A 449 -3.47 9.25 15.42
C THR A 449 -3.61 9.71 16.87
N ALA A 450 -4.29 10.84 17.11
CA ALA A 450 -4.49 11.37 18.46
C ALA A 450 -5.77 10.87 19.15
N LYS A 451 -6.56 10.01 18.48
CA LYS A 451 -7.78 9.38 19.01
C LYS A 451 -8.83 10.38 19.51
N LYS A 452 -8.91 11.56 18.90
CA LYS A 452 -9.81 12.66 19.31
C LYS A 452 -10.56 13.27 18.14
N LEU A 453 -11.63 14.00 18.44
CA LEU A 453 -12.34 14.82 17.47
C LEU A 453 -11.60 16.14 17.18
N GLN A 454 -11.82 16.64 15.98
CA GLN A 454 -11.48 17.99 15.54
C GLN A 454 -12.68 18.55 14.76
N LEU A 455 -12.72 19.87 14.58
CA LEU A 455 -13.76 20.53 13.81
C LEU A 455 -13.16 21.20 12.57
N LEU A 456 -13.87 21.13 11.46
CA LEU A 456 -13.51 21.82 10.23
C LEU A 456 -14.30 23.11 10.10
N LEU A 457 -13.60 24.22 9.86
CA LEU A 457 -14.20 25.50 9.50
C LEU A 457 -14.02 25.78 8.01
N PRO A 458 -15.10 26.14 7.27
CA PRO A 458 -15.03 26.38 5.84
C PRO A 458 -14.45 27.78 5.55
N LEU A 459 -13.29 27.85 4.89
CA LEU A 459 -12.63 29.11 4.54
C LEU A 459 -12.82 29.46 3.07
N ALA A 460 -13.39 30.65 2.84
CA ALA A 460 -13.50 31.30 1.53
C ALA A 460 -12.37 32.33 1.41
N LEU A 461 -11.34 32.02 0.62
CA LEU A 461 -10.12 32.82 0.50
C LEU A 461 -10.15 33.69 -0.76
N GLU A 462 -10.52 33.12 -1.90
CA GLU A 462 -10.51 33.81 -3.20
C GLU A 462 -11.81 34.56 -3.49
N ASP A 463 -12.95 33.87 -3.33
CA ASP A 463 -14.31 34.35 -3.58
C ASP A 463 -15.20 34.00 -2.38
N LYS A 464 -16.01 34.95 -1.91
CA LYS A 464 -16.95 34.76 -0.79
C LYS A 464 -17.98 33.64 -1.02
N LYS A 465 -18.27 33.30 -2.28
CA LYS A 465 -19.25 32.28 -2.67
C LYS A 465 -18.67 30.87 -2.71
N ARG A 466 -17.34 30.72 -2.72
CA ARG A 466 -16.66 29.43 -2.86
C ARG A 466 -15.80 29.14 -1.65
N ILE A 467 -15.92 27.93 -1.11
CA ILE A 467 -15.00 27.44 -0.08
C ILE A 467 -13.79 26.87 -0.80
N ASP A 468 -12.61 27.27 -0.37
CA ASP A 468 -11.37 26.85 -1.01
C ASP A 468 -10.63 25.82 -0.16
N VAL A 469 -10.60 26.02 1.17
CA VAL A 469 -9.94 25.12 2.14
C VAL A 469 -10.78 24.97 3.42
N ALA A 470 -10.48 23.93 4.20
CA ALA A 470 -11.06 23.74 5.52
C ALA A 470 -9.98 23.89 6.60
N LEU A 471 -10.20 24.77 7.57
CA LEU A 471 -9.33 24.92 8.73
C LEU A 471 -9.64 23.84 9.77
N VAL A 472 -8.62 23.09 10.19
CA VAL A 472 -8.76 22.04 11.20
C VAL A 472 -8.51 22.63 12.59
N CYS A 473 -9.56 22.65 13.40
CA CYS A 473 -9.57 23.21 14.75
C CYS A 473 -9.59 22.10 15.80
N ASN A 474 -8.61 22.11 16.71
CA ASN A 474 -8.67 21.34 17.95
C ASN A 474 -9.37 22.17 19.02
N HIS A 475 -10.36 21.60 19.71
CA HIS A 475 -10.90 22.23 20.92
C HIS A 475 -9.94 22.02 22.09
N VAL A 476 -9.53 23.10 22.74
CA VAL A 476 -8.79 23.05 24.00
C VAL A 476 -9.71 23.58 25.08
N TYR A 477 -10.32 22.63 25.78
CA TYR A 477 -11.26 22.90 26.86
C TYR A 477 -10.71 22.38 28.18
N LYS A 478 -10.37 23.31 29.07
CA LYS A 478 -9.95 23.02 30.44
C LYS A 478 -10.74 23.92 31.40
N PRO A 479 -11.91 23.46 31.88
CA PRO A 479 -12.79 24.30 32.68
C PRO A 479 -12.14 24.73 34.00
N GLU A 480 -11.33 23.88 34.62
CA GLU A 480 -10.63 24.17 35.88
C GLU A 480 -9.59 25.29 35.73
N GLU A 481 -8.99 25.43 34.55
CA GLU A 481 -8.03 26.48 34.21
C GLU A 481 -8.71 27.71 33.54
N GLY A 482 -10.04 27.69 33.35
CA GLY A 482 -10.77 28.72 32.62
C GLY A 482 -10.45 28.79 31.12
N VAL A 483 -9.82 27.76 30.56
CA VAL A 483 -9.42 27.73 29.14
C VAL A 483 -10.54 27.17 28.28
N ASN A 484 -11.02 27.99 27.34
CA ASN A 484 -11.93 27.57 26.28
C ASN A 484 -11.52 28.26 24.97
N ASN A 485 -10.68 27.59 24.18
CA ASN A 485 -10.21 28.12 22.91
C ASN A 485 -10.11 27.02 21.85
N TYR A 486 -9.80 27.42 20.63
CA TYR A 486 -9.50 26.50 19.53
C TYR A 486 -8.08 26.73 19.02
N GLU A 487 -7.42 25.65 18.59
CA GLU A 487 -6.15 25.70 17.87
C GLU A 487 -6.38 25.29 16.41
N GLY A 488 -6.27 26.25 15.50
CA GLY A 488 -6.22 26.02 14.06
C GLY A 488 -4.84 25.51 13.66
N ARG A 489 -4.64 24.18 13.69
CA ARG A 489 -3.32 23.58 13.49
C ARG A 489 -2.94 23.36 12.05
N THR A 490 -3.88 23.02 11.18
CA THR A 490 -3.58 22.75 9.76
C THR A 490 -4.78 23.09 8.88
N ILE A 491 -4.58 23.04 7.57
CA ILE A 491 -5.62 23.23 6.55
C ILE A 491 -5.77 21.97 5.69
N PHE A 492 -6.99 21.60 5.39
CA PHE A 492 -7.34 20.50 4.49
C PHE A 492 -7.84 21.04 3.16
N THR A 493 -7.52 20.31 2.08
CA THR A 493 -8.28 20.44 0.83
C THR A 493 -9.71 19.94 1.06
N LEU A 494 -10.66 20.35 0.23
CA LEU A 494 -12.06 19.89 0.37
C LEU A 494 -12.19 18.36 0.25
N GLN A 495 -11.34 17.74 -0.57
CA GLN A 495 -11.29 16.28 -0.72
C GLN A 495 -10.88 15.61 0.60
N MET A 496 -9.82 16.12 1.25
CA MET A 496 -9.39 15.64 2.56
C MET A 496 -10.48 15.88 3.61
N ALA A 497 -11.08 17.07 3.62
CA ALA A 497 -12.16 17.43 4.54
C ALA A 497 -13.33 16.43 4.45
N TYR A 498 -13.83 16.17 3.24
CA TYR A 498 -14.93 15.23 3.04
C TYR A 498 -14.57 13.81 3.48
N ASN A 499 -13.39 13.31 3.08
CA ASN A 499 -12.94 11.97 3.42
C ASN A 499 -12.87 11.74 4.94
N ASN A 500 -12.36 12.72 5.69
CA ASN A 500 -12.21 12.62 7.14
C ASN A 500 -13.55 12.85 7.86
N ALA A 501 -14.42 13.73 7.36
CA ALA A 501 -15.74 13.98 7.93
C ALA A 501 -16.67 12.77 7.78
N ARG A 502 -16.62 12.12 6.61
CA ARG A 502 -17.49 10.97 6.31
C ARG A 502 -17.28 9.80 7.27
N LEU A 503 -16.13 9.72 7.93
CA LEU A 503 -15.86 8.70 8.96
C LEU A 503 -16.86 8.76 10.13
N ILE A 504 -17.35 9.95 10.49
CA ILE A 504 -18.30 10.14 11.60
C ILE A 504 -19.73 10.12 11.10
N THR A 505 -20.03 10.97 10.10
CA THR A 505 -21.37 11.11 9.53
C THR A 505 -21.30 11.57 8.09
N ARG A 506 -22.34 11.26 7.32
CA ARG A 506 -22.55 11.89 6.02
C ARG A 506 -22.70 13.41 6.23
N PRO A 507 -21.91 14.28 5.55
CA PRO A 507 -21.93 15.73 5.79
C PRO A 507 -23.20 16.50 5.33
N ASP A 508 -24.36 15.87 5.18
CA ASP A 508 -25.57 16.50 4.64
C ASP A 508 -26.86 16.03 5.37
N SER A 509 -27.92 16.82 5.25
CA SER A 509 -29.25 16.54 5.79
C SER A 509 -30.15 15.99 4.69
N ASP A 510 -30.48 14.71 4.76
CA ASP A 510 -31.21 13.98 3.70
C ASP A 510 -32.75 13.99 3.86
N TRP A 511 -33.28 14.37 5.03
CA TRP A 511 -34.67 14.11 5.38
C TRP A 511 -35.57 15.35 5.58
N LEU A 512 -34.99 16.54 5.78
CA LEU A 512 -35.75 17.77 6.03
C LEU A 512 -35.11 18.96 5.29
N MET A 513 -35.55 19.13 4.05
CA MET A 513 -35.18 20.24 3.18
C MET A 513 -36.36 21.21 3.04
N ALA A 514 -36.08 22.50 2.84
CA ALA A 514 -37.13 23.53 2.82
C ALA A 514 -38.20 23.31 1.73
N ASP A 515 -37.82 22.67 0.63
CA ASP A 515 -38.69 22.26 -0.46
C ASP A 515 -39.53 21.01 -0.14
N MET A 516 -39.07 20.15 0.78
CA MET A 516 -39.83 19.03 1.33
C MET A 516 -40.83 19.45 2.41
N ALA A 517 -40.61 20.60 3.07
CA ALA A 517 -41.51 21.15 4.09
C ALA A 517 -42.84 21.66 3.50
N ILE A 518 -42.89 21.82 2.17
CA ILE A 518 -44.12 22.05 1.42
C ILE A 518 -44.65 20.67 1.04
N ASN A 519 -45.46 20.06 1.92
CA ASN A 519 -46.25 18.89 1.55
C ASN A 519 -47.08 19.26 0.30
N LYS A 520 -46.76 18.68 -0.86
CA LYS A 520 -47.58 18.79 -2.07
C LYS A 520 -48.84 17.95 -1.96
#